data_AF-W4VIY0-F1
#
_entry.id   AF-W4VIY0-F1
#
_cell.length_a   1.000
_cell.length_b   1.000
_cell.length_c   1.000
_cell.angle_alpha   90.00
_cell.angle_beta   90.00
_cell.angle_gamma   90.00
#
_symmetry.space_group_name_H-M   'P 1'
#
loop_
_entity.id
_entity.type
_entity.pdbx_description
1 polymer ?
#
loop_
_entity_poly.entity_id
_entity_poly.type
_entity_poly.pdbx_seq_one_letter_code
_entity_poly.pdbx_strand_id
1 'polypeptide(L)'
;MLRGGRDGIVSYAIEGIIRTTGDVLSWLHHDLELFQSFDEAERLANSIPSNEGVYIVPALVGLGAPYWSPNTKAAILGMNRSTTKAHIIRAGIECIAYQLKDVLDLIELDTDLKIPSLKVDGGATSNQFLMQYSSNILNKKVTASNVAELSVLGSIYLAGLATNVWNSISEIEKLKRDTTEFNNQMHDTERYKFYSEWKTAVQTVLK
;
A
#
# COMPACT_ATOMS: atom_id res chain seq x y z
N MET A 1 -17.93 -5.39 -5.68
CA MET A 1 -18.97 -4.89 -4.76
C MET A 1 -19.25 -5.98 -3.74
N LEU A 2 -18.81 -5.80 -2.50
CA LEU A 2 -19.04 -6.75 -1.41
C LEU A 2 -20.37 -6.44 -0.73
N ARG A 3 -21.12 -7.48 -0.34
CA ARG A 3 -22.43 -7.40 0.33
C ARG A 3 -22.32 -7.95 1.75
N GLY A 4 -22.61 -7.14 2.75
CA GLY A 4 -22.73 -7.57 4.15
C GLY A 4 -23.88 -6.81 4.83
N GLY A 5 -24.54 -7.41 5.82
CA GLY A 5 -25.70 -6.77 6.44
C GLY A 5 -26.12 -7.34 7.78
N ARG A 6 -26.75 -6.49 8.59
CA ARG A 6 -27.35 -6.80 9.90
C ARG A 6 -28.75 -6.19 9.94
N ASP A 7 -29.69 -6.83 10.62
CA ASP A 7 -31.06 -6.33 10.82
C ASP A 7 -31.79 -5.99 9.50
N GLY A 8 -31.45 -6.69 8.41
CA GLY A 8 -32.01 -6.47 7.07
C GLY A 8 -31.37 -5.33 6.27
N ILE A 9 -30.44 -4.56 6.85
CA ILE A 9 -29.73 -3.46 6.18
C ILE A 9 -28.52 -4.03 5.45
N VAL A 10 -28.42 -3.75 4.15
CA VAL A 10 -27.28 -4.16 3.31
C VAL A 10 -26.32 -2.99 3.15
N SER A 11 -25.07 -3.22 3.54
CA SER A 11 -23.94 -2.33 3.27
C SER A 11 -23.17 -2.77 2.04
N TYR A 12 -22.67 -1.80 1.29
CA TYR A 12 -21.85 -2.00 0.10
C TYR A 12 -20.45 -1.45 0.31
N ALA A 13 -19.46 -2.11 -0.29
CA ALA A 13 -18.07 -1.63 -0.34
C ALA A 13 -17.53 -1.68 -1.76
N ILE A 14 -16.64 -0.72 -2.06
CA ILE A 14 -15.84 -0.65 -3.28
C ILE A 14 -14.47 -1.20 -2.96
N GLU A 15 -13.96 -2.01 -3.87
CA GLU A 15 -12.72 -2.76 -3.68
C GLU A 15 -11.78 -2.44 -4.84
N GLY A 16 -10.57 -2.03 -4.51
CA GLY A 16 -9.48 -1.85 -5.45
C GLY A 16 -8.44 -2.95 -5.23
N ILE A 17 -8.25 -3.80 -6.23
CA ILE A 17 -7.33 -4.94 -6.13
C ILE A 17 -6.02 -4.59 -6.82
N ILE A 18 -4.93 -4.58 -6.04
CA ILE A 18 -3.56 -4.50 -6.55
C ILE A 18 -2.99 -5.91 -6.56
N ARG A 19 -2.59 -6.40 -7.74
CA ARG A 19 -2.16 -7.79 -7.92
C ARG A 19 -0.77 -8.08 -7.34
N THR A 20 0.11 -7.09 -7.29
CA THR A 20 1.51 -7.28 -6.91
C THR A 20 1.94 -6.12 -6.01
N THR A 21 1.74 -6.28 -4.70
CA THR A 21 2.24 -5.36 -3.67
C THR A 21 3.39 -5.99 -2.90
N GLY A 22 3.12 -6.90 -1.94
CA GLY A 22 4.16 -7.57 -1.15
C GLY A 22 5.07 -8.47 -1.98
N ASP A 23 4.52 -9.08 -3.03
CA ASP A 23 5.24 -9.97 -3.94
C ASP A 23 6.49 -9.32 -4.57
N VAL A 24 6.51 -7.99 -4.78
CA VAL A 24 7.70 -7.33 -5.31
C VAL A 24 8.88 -7.43 -4.33
N LEU A 25 8.63 -7.30 -3.03
CA LEU A 25 9.67 -7.41 -2.01
C LEU A 25 10.07 -8.88 -1.83
N SER A 26 9.12 -9.81 -1.91
CA SER A 26 9.42 -11.24 -1.93
C SER A 26 10.28 -11.63 -3.14
N TRP A 27 10.01 -11.08 -4.32
CA TRP A 27 10.80 -11.29 -5.53
C TRP A 27 12.22 -10.70 -5.40
N LEU A 28 12.34 -9.48 -4.89
CA LEU A 28 13.64 -8.85 -4.63
C LEU A 28 14.48 -9.62 -3.57
N HIS A 29 13.80 -10.29 -2.64
CA HIS A 29 14.41 -11.09 -1.58
C HIS A 29 14.79 -12.50 -2.07
N HIS A 30 13.82 -13.30 -2.49
CA HIS A 30 14.01 -14.72 -2.75
C HIS A 30 14.60 -15.01 -4.13
N ASP A 31 14.22 -14.23 -5.15
CA ASP A 31 14.59 -14.52 -6.53
C ASP A 31 15.80 -13.69 -6.99
N LEU A 32 15.97 -12.47 -6.45
CA LEU A 32 17.10 -11.59 -6.77
C LEU A 32 18.14 -11.49 -5.65
N GLU A 33 17.86 -12.04 -4.46
CA GLU A 33 18.81 -12.13 -3.34
C GLU A 33 19.45 -10.77 -2.94
N LEU A 34 18.71 -9.66 -3.09
CA LEU A 34 19.27 -8.31 -2.88
C LEU A 34 19.48 -7.94 -1.40
N PHE A 35 18.76 -8.61 -0.51
CA PHE A 35 18.81 -8.46 0.94
C PHE A 35 18.50 -9.80 1.62
N GLN A 36 18.77 -9.90 2.92
CA GLN A 36 18.66 -11.13 3.72
C GLN A 36 17.45 -11.13 4.66
N SER A 37 16.88 -9.96 4.94
CA SER A 37 15.63 -9.83 5.72
C SER A 37 14.88 -8.55 5.37
N PHE A 38 13.56 -8.54 5.58
CA PHE A 38 12.75 -7.33 5.35
C PHE A 38 13.19 -6.15 6.23
N ASP A 39 13.73 -6.40 7.42
CA ASP A 39 14.34 -5.36 8.26
C ASP A 39 15.62 -4.79 7.62
N GLU A 40 16.42 -5.61 6.93
CA GLU A 40 17.55 -5.11 6.14
C GLU A 40 17.07 -4.24 4.99
N ALA A 41 16.00 -4.65 4.29
CA ALA A 41 15.42 -3.87 3.20
C ALA A 41 15.00 -2.48 3.66
N GLU A 42 14.31 -2.38 4.82
CA GLU A 42 13.92 -1.11 5.41
C GLU A 42 15.14 -0.25 5.81
N ARG A 43 16.17 -0.84 6.44
CA ARG A 43 17.40 -0.11 6.78
C ARG A 43 18.10 0.42 5.53
N LEU A 44 18.17 -0.37 4.46
CA LEU A 44 18.78 0.04 3.20
C LEU A 44 17.99 1.17 2.53
N ALA A 45 16.66 1.10 2.52
CA ALA A 45 15.82 2.16 1.97
C ALA A 45 15.97 3.50 2.72
N ASN A 46 16.14 3.45 4.05
CA ASN A 46 16.42 4.62 4.89
C ASN A 46 17.88 5.11 4.81
N SER A 47 18.82 4.29 4.34
CA SER A 47 20.24 4.66 4.27
C SER A 47 20.58 5.68 3.18
N ILE A 48 19.65 5.88 2.25
CA ILE A 48 19.75 6.82 1.13
C ILE A 48 18.65 7.88 1.25
N PRO A 49 18.86 9.12 0.79
CA PRO A 49 17.85 10.17 0.91
C PRO A 49 16.71 10.02 -0.10
N SER A 50 16.96 9.39 -1.25
CA SER A 50 16.09 9.40 -2.43
C SER A 50 16.27 8.11 -3.24
N ASN A 51 15.31 7.80 -4.11
CA ASN A 51 15.44 6.75 -5.12
C ASN A 51 16.33 7.15 -6.31
N GLU A 52 16.75 8.42 -6.38
CA GLU A 52 17.60 8.98 -7.45
C GLU A 52 17.08 8.69 -8.87
N GLY A 53 15.75 8.70 -9.02
CA GLY A 53 15.07 8.46 -10.30
C GLY A 53 14.87 6.98 -10.65
N VAL A 54 15.23 6.06 -9.75
CA VAL A 54 15.00 4.62 -9.95
C VAL A 54 13.54 4.28 -9.61
N TYR A 55 12.82 3.69 -10.56
CA TYR A 55 11.45 3.24 -10.39
C TYR A 55 11.30 1.77 -10.75
N ILE A 56 10.54 1.02 -9.96
CA ILE A 56 10.15 -0.36 -10.28
C ILE A 56 8.67 -0.37 -10.62
N VAL A 57 8.32 -0.76 -11.84
CA VAL A 57 6.95 -1.09 -12.22
C VAL A 57 6.73 -2.58 -11.98
N PRO A 58 5.98 -2.99 -10.94
CA PRO A 58 5.97 -4.38 -10.45
C PRO A 58 4.95 -5.25 -11.21
N ALA A 59 4.97 -5.19 -12.54
CA ALA A 59 4.06 -5.97 -13.39
C ALA A 59 4.52 -7.43 -13.57
N LEU A 60 4.82 -8.12 -12.47
CA LEU A 60 5.30 -9.51 -12.47
C LEU A 60 4.26 -10.46 -13.07
N VAL A 61 2.98 -10.17 -12.83
CA VAL A 61 1.82 -10.88 -13.39
C VAL A 61 0.90 -9.94 -14.20
N GLY A 62 1.48 -8.89 -14.80
CA GLY A 62 0.75 -7.80 -15.42
C GLY A 62 0.28 -6.74 -14.42
N LEU A 63 -0.33 -5.66 -14.92
CA LEU A 63 -0.87 -4.58 -14.10
C LEU A 63 -2.39 -4.72 -13.95
N GLY A 64 -2.85 -4.62 -12.71
CA GLY A 64 -4.27 -4.55 -12.36
C GLY A 64 -4.82 -3.13 -12.52
N ALA A 65 -5.77 -2.76 -11.65
CA ALA A 65 -6.28 -1.39 -11.60
C ALA A 65 -5.15 -0.38 -11.35
N PRO A 66 -5.20 0.83 -11.95
CA PRO A 66 -6.18 1.33 -12.92
C PRO A 66 -5.86 0.97 -14.39
N TYR A 67 -4.78 0.23 -14.64
CA TYR A 67 -4.20 0.08 -15.98
C TYR A 67 -4.77 -1.09 -16.80
N TRP A 68 -5.24 -2.13 -16.14
CA TRP A 68 -5.86 -3.30 -16.76
C TRP A 68 -5.03 -3.93 -17.90
N SER A 69 -3.72 -4.00 -17.72
CA SER A 69 -2.79 -4.50 -18.73
C SER A 69 -2.15 -5.83 -18.29
N PRO A 70 -2.77 -6.98 -18.64
CA PRO A 70 -2.24 -8.29 -18.27
C PRO A 70 -0.94 -8.65 -18.99
N ASN A 71 -0.64 -7.98 -20.11
CA ASN A 71 0.53 -8.27 -20.94
C ASN A 71 1.75 -7.39 -20.62
N THR A 72 1.58 -6.33 -19.82
CA THR A 72 2.70 -5.51 -19.33
C THR A 72 3.64 -6.38 -18.49
N LYS A 73 4.94 -6.15 -18.65
CA LYS A 73 5.99 -6.87 -17.92
C LYS A 73 6.64 -5.94 -16.91
N ALA A 74 7.13 -6.51 -15.82
CA ALA A 74 7.85 -5.77 -14.81
C ALA A 74 9.09 -5.08 -15.41
N ALA A 75 9.42 -3.91 -14.89
CA ALA A 75 10.59 -3.16 -15.33
C ALA A 75 11.22 -2.39 -14.18
N ILE A 76 12.54 -2.23 -14.25
CA ILE A 76 13.32 -1.32 -13.43
C ILE A 76 13.85 -0.23 -14.36
N LEU A 77 13.48 1.03 -14.09
CA LEU A 77 13.74 2.18 -14.95
C LEU A 77 14.56 3.24 -14.20
N GLY A 78 15.25 4.10 -14.96
CA GLY A 78 15.95 5.28 -14.42
C GLY A 78 17.32 5.00 -13.77
N MET A 79 17.89 3.81 -13.95
CA MET A 79 19.22 3.49 -13.42
C MET A 79 20.34 4.31 -14.09
N ASN A 80 21.33 4.68 -13.29
CA ASN A 80 22.56 5.32 -13.73
C ASN A 80 23.78 4.67 -13.05
N ARG A 81 24.99 5.16 -13.32
CA ARG A 81 26.24 4.56 -12.79
C ARG A 81 26.35 4.59 -11.26
N SER A 82 25.67 5.52 -10.59
CA SER A 82 25.65 5.59 -9.11
C SER A 82 24.52 4.79 -8.47
N THR A 83 23.65 4.15 -9.25
CA THR A 83 22.61 3.28 -8.72
C THR A 83 23.22 2.11 -7.96
N THR A 84 22.68 1.85 -6.77
CA THR A 84 23.09 0.76 -5.87
C THR A 84 21.90 -0.14 -5.54
N LYS A 85 22.16 -1.30 -4.91
CA LYS A 85 21.09 -2.18 -4.43
C LYS A 85 20.08 -1.47 -3.52
N ALA A 86 20.52 -0.49 -2.73
CA ALA A 86 19.64 0.28 -1.85
C ALA A 86 18.58 1.07 -2.63
N HIS A 87 18.93 1.62 -3.81
CA HIS A 87 17.99 2.33 -4.67
C HIS A 87 16.93 1.40 -5.24
N ILE A 88 17.32 0.19 -5.67
CA ILE A 88 16.40 -0.81 -6.21
C ILE A 88 15.44 -1.29 -5.11
N ILE A 89 15.96 -1.60 -3.92
CA ILE A 89 15.16 -2.02 -2.77
C ILE A 89 14.17 -0.92 -2.36
N ARG A 90 14.65 0.32 -2.26
CA ARG A 90 13.81 1.48 -1.96
C ARG A 90 12.70 1.63 -2.99
N ALA A 91 13.02 1.60 -4.28
CA ALA A 91 12.05 1.69 -5.36
C ALA A 91 11.01 0.56 -5.32
N GLY A 92 11.41 -0.64 -4.87
CA GLY A 92 10.49 -1.76 -4.63
C GLY A 92 9.51 -1.51 -3.47
N ILE A 93 9.90 -0.78 -2.44
CA ILE A 93 8.99 -0.37 -1.36
C ILE A 93 8.10 0.79 -1.83
N GLU A 94 8.68 1.80 -2.48
CA GLU A 94 7.98 3.00 -2.94
C GLU A 94 6.89 2.67 -3.98
N CYS A 95 7.11 1.67 -4.85
CA CYS A 95 6.10 1.26 -5.84
C CYS A 95 4.81 0.74 -5.22
N ILE A 96 4.85 0.23 -3.98
CA ILE A 96 3.63 -0.18 -3.25
C ILE A 96 2.79 1.06 -2.94
N ALA A 97 3.42 2.13 -2.43
CA ALA A 97 2.73 3.40 -2.14
C ALA A 97 2.16 4.06 -3.41
N TYR A 98 2.88 4.00 -4.53
CA TYR A 98 2.37 4.53 -5.79
C TYR A 98 1.17 3.76 -6.33
N GLN A 99 1.18 2.42 -6.24
CA GLN A 99 0.02 1.61 -6.63
C GLN A 99 -1.19 1.86 -5.73
N LEU A 100 -0.97 2.04 -4.42
CA LEU A 100 -2.03 2.46 -3.49
C LEU A 100 -2.63 3.80 -3.93
N LYS A 101 -1.79 4.76 -4.31
CA LYS A 101 -2.26 6.05 -4.83
C LYS A 101 -3.06 5.91 -6.11
N ASP A 102 -2.57 5.14 -7.08
CA ASP A 102 -3.27 4.92 -8.34
C ASP A 102 -4.68 4.33 -8.15
N VAL A 103 -4.83 3.39 -7.21
CA VAL A 103 -6.12 2.78 -6.90
C VAL A 103 -7.04 3.71 -6.12
N LEU A 104 -6.51 4.45 -5.14
CA LEU A 104 -7.30 5.41 -4.39
C LEU A 104 -7.80 6.55 -5.28
N ASP A 105 -6.93 7.10 -6.12
CA ASP A 105 -7.31 8.15 -7.07
C ASP A 105 -8.39 7.65 -8.05
N LEU A 106 -8.32 6.38 -8.50
CA LEU A 106 -9.38 5.76 -9.30
C LEU A 106 -10.71 5.66 -8.54
N ILE A 107 -10.70 5.18 -7.29
CA ILE A 107 -11.92 5.04 -6.49
C ILE A 107 -12.54 6.42 -6.21
N GLU A 108 -11.74 7.42 -5.85
CA GLU A 108 -12.25 8.77 -5.61
C GLU A 108 -12.86 9.37 -6.89
N LEU A 109 -12.25 9.12 -8.05
CA LEU A 109 -12.77 9.56 -9.36
C LEU A 109 -14.09 8.88 -9.73
N ASP A 110 -14.20 7.56 -9.54
CA ASP A 110 -15.38 6.78 -9.94
C ASP A 110 -16.60 7.00 -9.02
N THR A 111 -16.38 7.54 -7.82
CA THR A 111 -17.41 7.63 -6.77
C THR A 111 -17.78 9.03 -6.35
N ASP A 112 -16.98 10.04 -6.74
CA ASP A 112 -17.01 11.40 -6.18
C ASP A 112 -16.87 11.46 -4.64
N LEU A 113 -16.45 10.36 -3.99
CA LEU A 113 -16.23 10.31 -2.55
C LEU A 113 -14.76 10.59 -2.23
N LYS A 114 -14.52 11.44 -1.24
CA LYS A 114 -13.17 11.66 -0.70
C LYS A 114 -12.87 10.67 0.42
N ILE A 115 -11.73 9.99 0.31
CA ILE A 115 -11.21 9.09 1.33
C ILE A 115 -10.34 9.92 2.27
N PRO A 116 -10.75 10.15 3.53
CA PRO A 116 -10.06 11.09 4.42
C PRO A 116 -8.79 10.51 5.05
N SER A 117 -8.71 9.18 5.18
CA SER A 117 -7.61 8.48 5.82
C SER A 117 -7.58 7.03 5.37
N LEU A 118 -6.42 6.40 5.47
CA LEU A 118 -6.23 4.99 5.18
C LEU A 118 -5.97 4.22 6.48
N LYS A 119 -6.70 3.13 6.70
CA LYS A 119 -6.38 2.15 7.75
C LYS A 119 -5.75 0.95 7.09
N VAL A 120 -4.62 0.50 7.60
CA VAL A 120 -3.83 -0.58 7.00
C VAL A 120 -3.51 -1.65 8.04
N ASP A 121 -3.46 -2.89 7.57
CA ASP A 121 -3.11 -4.09 8.33
C ASP A 121 -2.32 -5.08 7.45
N GLY A 122 -1.93 -6.22 8.03
CA GLY A 122 -1.13 -7.25 7.38
C GLY A 122 0.38 -7.07 7.55
N GLY A 123 1.15 -8.07 7.11
CA GLY A 123 2.59 -8.16 7.39
C GLY A 123 3.43 -6.97 6.88
N ALA A 124 2.96 -6.23 5.88
CA ALA A 124 3.65 -5.07 5.34
C ALA A 124 3.62 -3.83 6.26
N THR A 125 2.72 -3.79 7.26
CA THR A 125 2.59 -2.64 8.17
C THR A 125 3.72 -2.53 9.18
N SER A 126 4.53 -3.58 9.35
CA SER A 126 5.73 -3.54 10.19
C SER A 126 6.80 -2.60 9.62
N ASN A 127 6.82 -2.41 8.30
CA ASN A 127 7.78 -1.56 7.60
C ASN A 127 7.40 -0.07 7.76
N GLN A 128 8.10 0.62 8.67
CA GLN A 128 7.78 2.01 9.03
C GLN A 128 8.06 2.96 7.85
N PHE A 129 9.10 2.68 7.06
CA PHE A 129 9.39 3.44 5.84
C PHE A 129 8.20 3.38 4.86
N LEU A 130 7.64 2.21 4.59
CA LEU A 130 6.48 2.06 3.70
C LEU A 130 5.27 2.83 4.23
N MET A 131 4.98 2.75 5.54
CA MET A 131 3.84 3.44 6.14
C MET A 131 3.98 4.96 6.03
N GLN A 132 5.15 5.50 6.39
CA GLN A 132 5.44 6.92 6.27
C GLN A 132 5.43 7.39 4.81
N TYR A 133 6.04 6.63 3.90
CA TYR A 133 6.08 6.96 2.48
C TYR A 133 4.69 6.91 1.84
N SER A 134 3.85 5.96 2.23
CA SER A 134 2.44 5.88 1.80
C SER A 134 1.67 7.12 2.26
N SER A 135 1.78 7.49 3.54
CA SER A 135 1.18 8.72 4.07
C SER A 135 1.65 9.96 3.31
N ASN A 136 2.95 10.03 3.00
CA ASN A 136 3.54 11.12 2.23
C ASN A 136 2.96 11.20 0.81
N ILE A 137 3.03 10.13 0.03
CA ILE A 137 2.58 10.10 -1.36
C ILE A 137 1.08 10.29 -1.50
N LEU A 138 0.28 9.70 -0.60
CA LEU A 138 -1.17 9.83 -0.60
C LEU A 138 -1.64 11.21 -0.13
N ASN A 139 -0.79 11.94 0.61
CA ASN A 139 -1.16 13.15 1.34
C ASN A 139 -2.40 12.93 2.23
N LYS A 140 -2.44 11.78 2.92
CA LYS A 140 -3.55 11.35 3.78
C LYS A 140 -2.98 10.68 5.02
N LYS A 141 -3.70 10.77 6.15
CA LYS A 141 -3.32 10.05 7.36
C LYS A 141 -3.37 8.54 7.12
N VAL A 142 -2.32 7.83 7.50
CA VAL A 142 -2.27 6.36 7.50
C VAL A 142 -2.28 5.88 8.95
N THR A 143 -3.20 5.00 9.31
CA THR A 143 -3.26 4.34 10.61
C THR A 143 -2.96 2.87 10.43
N ALA A 144 -1.78 2.44 10.85
CA ALA A 144 -1.35 1.06 10.79
C ALA A 144 -1.76 0.31 12.06
N SER A 145 -2.36 -0.87 11.91
CA SER A 145 -2.56 -1.76 13.06
C SER A 145 -1.27 -2.48 13.41
N ASN A 146 -0.96 -2.52 14.71
CA ASN A 146 0.13 -3.31 15.27
C ASN A 146 -0.27 -4.79 15.45
N VAL A 147 -1.53 -5.14 15.14
CA VAL A 147 -2.02 -6.52 15.11
C VAL A 147 -1.99 -7.00 13.66
N ALA A 148 -1.23 -8.08 13.41
CA ALA A 148 -0.99 -8.56 12.05
C ALA A 148 -2.26 -9.08 11.32
N GLU A 149 -3.25 -9.59 12.05
CA GLU A 149 -4.39 -10.33 11.47
C GLU A 149 -5.75 -9.73 11.88
N LEU A 150 -6.19 -8.67 11.19
CA LEU A 150 -7.53 -8.07 11.43
C LEU A 150 -8.68 -8.87 10.80
N SER A 151 -8.40 -9.70 9.80
CA SER A 151 -9.40 -10.56 9.15
C SER A 151 -10.13 -11.48 10.14
N VAL A 152 -9.36 -12.07 11.07
CA VAL A 152 -9.92 -12.91 12.14
C VAL A 152 -10.74 -12.08 13.11
N LEU A 153 -10.28 -10.87 13.44
CA LEU A 153 -10.93 -9.98 14.38
C LEU A 153 -12.33 -9.54 13.88
N GLY A 154 -12.49 -9.28 12.58
CA GLY A 154 -13.79 -8.99 11.98
C GLY A 154 -14.80 -10.14 12.15
N SER A 155 -14.35 -11.38 11.95
CA SER A 155 -15.19 -12.57 12.16
C SER A 155 -15.56 -12.76 13.64
N ILE A 156 -14.61 -12.53 14.56
CA ILE A 156 -14.86 -12.57 16.00
C ILE A 156 -15.89 -11.52 16.41
N TYR A 157 -15.81 -10.29 15.89
CA TYR A 157 -16.78 -9.24 16.18
C TYR A 157 -18.18 -9.59 15.67
N LEU A 158 -18.30 -10.14 14.45
CA LEU A 158 -19.59 -10.60 13.93
C LEU A 158 -20.18 -11.72 14.79
N ALA A 159 -19.38 -12.72 15.15
CA ALA A 159 -19.82 -13.82 16.01
C ALA A 159 -20.20 -13.34 17.41
N GLY A 160 -19.38 -12.48 18.03
CA GLY A 160 -19.62 -11.94 19.36
C GLY A 160 -20.84 -11.02 19.43
N LEU A 161 -21.15 -10.29 18.36
CA LEU A 161 -22.41 -9.55 18.25
C LEU A 161 -23.61 -10.49 18.12
N ALA A 162 -23.49 -11.62 17.41
CA ALA A 162 -24.56 -12.60 17.25
C ALA A 162 -24.82 -13.42 18.54
N THR A 163 -23.78 -13.61 19.37
CA THR A 163 -23.86 -14.35 20.63
C THR A 163 -23.98 -13.46 21.87
N ASN A 164 -24.16 -12.15 21.70
CA ASN A 164 -24.27 -11.15 22.78
C ASN A 164 -23.05 -11.07 23.71
N VAL A 165 -21.86 -11.43 23.21
CA VAL A 165 -20.59 -11.08 23.87
C VAL A 165 -20.39 -9.56 23.87
N TRP A 166 -20.81 -8.90 22.78
CA TRP A 166 -20.97 -7.44 22.71
C TRP A 166 -22.41 -7.10 22.33
N ASN A 167 -22.92 -6.02 22.91
CA ASN A 167 -24.31 -5.60 22.72
C ASN A 167 -24.49 -4.67 21.52
N SER A 168 -23.42 -4.01 21.07
CA SER A 168 -23.48 -3.05 19.96
C SER A 168 -22.13 -2.86 19.26
N ILE A 169 -22.17 -2.34 18.02
CA ILE A 169 -20.97 -1.90 17.30
C ILE A 169 -20.24 -0.80 18.08
N SER A 170 -20.97 0.11 18.73
CA SER A 170 -20.38 1.17 19.55
C SER A 170 -19.59 0.66 20.75
N GLU A 171 -19.90 -0.55 21.25
CA GLU A 171 -19.10 -1.20 22.27
C GLU A 171 -17.76 -1.69 21.70
N ILE A 172 -17.78 -2.23 20.49
CA ILE A 172 -16.59 -2.68 19.75
C ILE A 172 -15.71 -1.50 19.34
N GLU A 173 -16.30 -0.36 18.97
CA GLU A 173 -15.57 0.87 18.62
C GLU A 173 -14.74 1.43 19.77
N LYS A 174 -15.16 1.18 21.02
CA LYS A 174 -14.44 1.60 22.24
C LYS A 174 -13.29 0.67 22.61
N LEU A 175 -13.16 -0.48 21.97
CA LEU A 175 -12.05 -1.38 22.22
C LEU A 175 -10.75 -0.70 21.81
N LYS A 176 -9.79 -0.66 22.73
CA LYS A 176 -8.47 -0.09 22.47
C LYS A 176 -7.79 -0.91 21.38
N ARG A 177 -7.49 -0.27 20.25
CA ARG A 177 -6.71 -0.86 19.18
C ARG A 177 -5.29 -0.37 19.30
N ASP A 178 -4.34 -1.29 19.20
CA ASP A 178 -2.93 -0.94 19.13
C ASP A 178 -2.62 -0.52 17.68
N THR A 179 -2.37 0.77 17.49
CA THR A 179 -2.19 1.39 16.18
C THR A 179 -1.15 2.49 16.21
N THR A 180 -0.42 2.62 15.10
CA THR A 180 0.52 3.71 14.85
C THR A 180 -0.05 4.63 13.77
N GLU A 181 0.03 5.94 13.97
CA GLU A 181 -0.45 6.93 12.98
C GLU A 181 0.72 7.63 12.29
N PHE A 182 0.59 7.81 10.98
CA PHE A 182 1.54 8.50 10.13
C PHE A 182 0.81 9.66 9.43
N ASN A 183 1.44 10.83 9.45
CA ASN A 183 0.96 12.03 8.77
C ASN A 183 1.95 12.42 7.68
N ASN A 184 1.49 13.13 6.64
CA ASN A 184 2.36 13.56 5.56
C ASN A 184 3.45 14.51 6.11
N GLN A 185 4.71 14.20 5.78
CA GLN A 185 5.91 14.96 6.12
C GLN A 185 6.68 15.42 4.86
N MET A 186 6.21 15.06 3.67
CA MET A 186 6.84 15.39 2.38
C MET A 186 6.25 16.66 1.80
N HIS A 187 7.12 17.54 1.28
CA HIS A 187 6.69 18.75 0.59
C HIS A 187 5.91 18.41 -0.68
N ASP A 188 4.93 19.26 -0.99
CA ASP A 188 4.06 19.12 -2.16
C ASP A 188 4.85 18.98 -3.46
N THR A 189 5.89 19.80 -3.64
CA THR A 189 6.74 19.78 -4.85
C THR A 189 7.43 18.43 -5.05
N GLU A 190 8.00 17.85 -3.98
CA GLU A 190 8.65 16.54 -4.02
C GLU A 190 7.64 15.43 -4.29
N ARG A 191 6.51 15.46 -3.59
CA ARG A 191 5.42 14.49 -3.77
C ARG A 191 4.92 14.46 -5.21
N TYR A 192 4.63 15.64 -5.78
CA TYR A 192 4.19 15.73 -7.17
C TYR A 192 5.26 15.27 -8.15
N LYS A 193 6.53 15.60 -7.91
CA LYS A 193 7.65 15.12 -8.72
C LYS A 193 7.68 13.60 -8.73
N PHE A 194 7.82 12.97 -7.56
CA PHE A 194 7.94 11.51 -7.43
C PHE A 194 6.75 10.77 -8.04
N TYR A 195 5.54 11.25 -7.79
CA TYR A 195 4.36 10.61 -8.37
C TYR A 195 4.27 10.82 -9.90
N SER A 196 4.64 12.00 -10.42
CA SER A 196 4.64 12.23 -11.88
C SER A 196 5.68 11.38 -12.62
N GLU A 197 6.85 11.18 -12.01
CA GLU A 197 7.89 10.31 -12.53
C GLU A 197 7.46 8.83 -12.46
N TRP A 198 6.78 8.41 -11.40
CA TRP A 198 6.11 7.10 -11.35
C TRP A 198 5.14 6.91 -12.52
N LYS A 199 4.25 7.88 -12.78
CA LYS A 199 3.31 7.78 -13.92
C LYS A 199 4.05 7.66 -15.24
N THR A 200 5.15 8.38 -15.41
CA THR A 200 6.00 8.30 -16.61
C THR A 200 6.64 6.91 -16.75
N ALA A 201 7.15 6.34 -15.65
CA ALA A 201 7.71 5.00 -15.61
C ALA A 201 6.68 3.94 -16.00
N VAL A 202 5.45 4.02 -15.47
CA VAL A 202 4.37 3.10 -15.85
C VAL A 202 4.02 3.26 -17.33
N GLN A 203 3.85 4.48 -17.82
CA GLN A 203 3.52 4.72 -19.23
C GLN A 203 4.56 4.16 -20.21
N THR A 204 5.83 4.12 -19.81
CA THR A 204 6.92 3.55 -20.63
C THR A 204 6.74 2.04 -20.87
N VAL A 205 6.05 1.34 -19.97
CA VAL A 205 5.84 -0.13 -20.06
C VAL A 205 4.41 -0.53 -20.39
N LEU A 206 3.48 0.42 -20.39
CA LEU A 206 2.15 0.20 -20.94
C LEU A 206 2.25 0.07 -22.46
N LYS A 207 1.54 -0.92 -23.00
CA LYS A 207 1.49 -1.23 -24.44
C LYS A 207 0.07 -1.00 -24.94
#